data_AF-A0A7C6L0E1-F1
#
_entry.id   AF-A0A7C6L0E1-F1
#
_cell.length_a   1.000
_cell.length_b   1.000
_cell.length_c   1.000
_cell.angle_alpha   90.00
_cell.angle_beta   90.00
_cell.angle_gamma   90.00
#
_symmetry.space_group_name_H-M   'P 1'
#
loop_
_entity.id
_entity.type
_entity.pdbx_description
1 polymer ?
#
loop_
_entity_poly.entity_id
_entity_poly.type
_entity_poly.pdbx_seq_one_letter_code
_entity_poly.pdbx_strand_id
1 'polypeptide(L)'
;MLIILIFAIVVIYLIISSKYPESKRPKIRYAVAFFLCILLAVHLYLDYFRIGSFNSLVLNNFDNSKIVSVMLVKNTDNTKDGIIKSTNDTKTINDLISYLKQFKLVQYNGKYSSTNNYSYDIVFYTNKKDERIGISVTNDKYIDVAVNAAKTYHLFFFNWYNNINSYKSYKIVNGKINSHFLDSVLDSIKD
;
A
#
# COMPACT_ATOMS: atom_id res chain seq x y z
N MET A 1 12.13 -5.67 13.89
CA MET A 1 12.33 -5.83 15.35
C MET A 1 11.79 -7.15 15.88
N LEU A 2 10.53 -7.52 15.56
CA LEU A 2 9.91 -8.79 16.00
C LEU A 2 10.67 -10.05 15.53
N ILE A 3 11.10 -10.09 14.26
CA ILE A 3 11.85 -11.21 13.67
C ILE A 3 13.19 -11.45 14.40
N ILE A 4 13.91 -10.37 14.72
CA ILE A 4 15.19 -10.43 15.45
C ILE A 4 14.97 -10.96 16.87
N LEU A 5 13.88 -10.54 17.52
CA LEU A 5 13.50 -11.02 18.85
C LEU A 5 13.14 -12.52 18.84
N ILE A 6 12.34 -12.97 17.86
CA ILE A 6 11.98 -14.38 17.70
C ILE A 6 13.23 -15.22 17.43
N PHE A 7 14.12 -14.75 16.55
CA PHE A 7 15.37 -15.45 16.24
C PHE A 7 16.29 -15.54 17.47
N ALA A 8 16.41 -14.45 18.25
CA ALA A 8 17.16 -14.46 19.50
C ALA A 8 16.58 -15.44 20.52
N ILE A 9 15.25 -15.52 20.66
CA ILE A 9 14.58 -16.48 21.56
C ILE A 9 14.84 -17.92 21.11
N VAL A 10 14.76 -18.21 19.81
CA VAL A 10 15.06 -19.55 19.25
C VAL A 10 16.52 -19.94 19.54
N VAL A 11 17.47 -19.03 19.29
CA VAL A 11 18.91 -19.27 19.49
C VAL A 11 19.23 -19.49 20.97
N ILE A 12 18.70 -18.64 21.85
CA ILE A 12 18.86 -18.79 23.31
C ILE A 12 18.27 -20.11 23.80
N TYR A 13 17.08 -20.48 23.31
CA TYR A 13 16.44 -21.75 23.66
C TYR A 13 17.28 -22.95 23.22
N LEU A 14 17.82 -22.95 21.99
CA LEU A 14 18.69 -24.00 21.49
C LEU A 14 19.99 -24.13 22.28
N ILE A 15 20.60 -23.01 22.68
CA ILE A 15 21.84 -22.98 23.50
C ILE A 15 21.59 -23.54 24.90
N ILE A 16 20.49 -23.17 25.56
CA ILE A 16 20.14 -23.69 26.89
C ILE A 16 19.82 -25.18 26.81
N SER A 17 19.13 -25.60 25.75
CA SER A 17 18.72 -26.97 25.48
C SER A 17 19.92 -27.90 25.19
N SER A 18 20.98 -27.41 24.52
CA SER A 18 22.21 -28.18 24.29
C SER A 18 23.08 -28.30 25.56
N LYS A 19 23.07 -27.27 26.42
CA LYS A 19 23.89 -27.22 27.65
C LYS A 19 23.33 -28.08 28.79
N TYR A 20 22.03 -28.36 28.81
CA TYR A 20 21.36 -29.18 29.82
C TYR A 20 20.59 -30.36 29.18
N PRO A 21 21.28 -31.44 28.76
CA PRO A 21 20.68 -32.57 28.05
C PRO A 21 19.75 -33.44 28.92
N GLU A 22 19.87 -33.36 30.25
CA GLU A 22 19.08 -34.16 31.20
C GLU A 22 17.63 -33.69 31.42
N SER A 23 17.21 -32.60 30.77
CA SER A 23 15.80 -32.20 30.73
C SER A 23 15.01 -33.17 29.83
N LYS A 24 14.57 -34.26 30.47
CA LYS A 24 13.94 -35.51 29.98
C LYS A 24 12.68 -35.41 29.08
N ARG A 25 12.49 -34.40 28.23
CA ARG A 25 11.36 -34.39 27.30
C ARG A 25 11.74 -33.83 25.92
N PRO A 26 12.40 -34.63 25.06
CA PRO A 26 12.69 -34.25 23.66
C PRO A 26 11.43 -33.76 22.92
N LYS A 27 10.26 -34.32 23.23
CA LYS A 27 8.96 -33.91 22.68
C LYS A 27 8.62 -32.43 22.92
N ILE A 28 9.01 -31.84 24.05
CA ILE A 28 8.75 -30.43 24.37
C ILE A 28 9.65 -29.52 23.53
N ARG A 29 10.90 -29.93 23.27
CA ARG A 29 11.86 -29.17 22.45
C ARG A 29 11.38 -29.03 21.01
N TYR A 30 10.91 -30.13 20.42
CA TYR A 30 10.34 -30.10 19.07
C TYR A 30 9.02 -29.33 19.00
N ALA A 31 8.19 -29.40 20.04
CA ALA A 31 6.93 -28.64 20.09
C ALA A 31 7.17 -27.11 20.13
N VAL A 32 8.15 -26.64 20.92
CA VAL A 32 8.52 -25.21 20.99
C VAL A 32 9.09 -24.73 19.65
N ALA A 33 10.02 -25.48 19.05
CA ALA A 33 10.58 -25.13 17.74
C ALA A 33 9.50 -25.08 16.65
N PHE A 34 8.60 -26.06 16.62
CA PHE A 34 7.48 -26.10 15.68
C PHE A 34 6.54 -24.89 15.84
N PHE A 35 6.20 -24.52 17.08
CA PHE A 35 5.37 -23.35 17.35
C PHE A 35 6.02 -22.04 16.89
N LEU A 36 7.34 -21.89 17.11
CA LEU A 36 8.10 -20.73 16.64
C LEU A 36 8.18 -20.68 15.11
N CYS A 37 8.33 -21.82 14.43
CA CYS A 37 8.25 -21.91 12.97
C CYS A 37 6.86 -21.51 12.45
N ILE A 38 5.77 -21.95 13.09
CA ILE A 38 4.40 -21.54 12.73
C ILE A 38 4.23 -20.04 12.93
N LEU A 39 4.65 -19.49 14.07
CA LEU A 39 4.55 -18.04 14.33
C LEU A 39 5.34 -17.24 13.29
N LEU A 40 6.53 -17.70 12.90
CA LEU A 40 7.31 -17.07 11.84
C LEU A 40 6.59 -17.16 10.49
N ALA A 41 6.06 -18.34 10.13
CA ALA A 41 5.30 -18.52 8.89
C ALA A 41 4.05 -17.64 8.83
N VAL A 42 3.31 -17.54 9.95
CA VAL A 42 2.13 -16.66 10.08
C VAL A 42 2.55 -15.19 9.96
N HIS A 43 3.63 -14.78 10.63
CA HIS A 43 4.12 -13.40 10.55
C HIS A 43 4.54 -13.04 9.13
N LEU A 44 5.31 -13.92 8.47
CA LEU A 44 5.68 -13.76 7.07
C LEU A 44 4.45 -13.70 6.17
N TYR A 45 3.46 -14.58 6.36
CA TYR A 45 2.23 -14.59 5.57
C TYR A 45 1.41 -13.29 5.72
N LEU A 46 1.24 -12.81 6.95
CA LEU A 46 0.52 -11.57 7.25
C LEU A 46 1.23 -10.32 6.72
N ASP A 47 2.57 -10.30 6.73
CA ASP A 47 3.35 -9.20 6.14
C ASP A 47 3.40 -9.27 4.61
N TYR A 48 3.35 -10.48 4.03
CA TYR A 48 3.49 -10.70 2.59
C TYR A 48 2.21 -10.36 1.82
N PHE A 49 1.02 -10.69 2.37
CA PHE A 49 -0.26 -10.43 1.72
C PHE A 49 -1.07 -9.37 2.44
N ARG A 50 -0.75 -8.09 2.16
CA ARG A 50 -1.64 -7.00 2.57
C ARG A 50 -2.88 -6.97 1.69
N ILE A 51 -4.01 -7.36 2.27
CA ILE A 51 -5.35 -7.21 1.70
C ILE A 51 -6.12 -6.16 2.49
N GLY A 52 -6.93 -5.36 1.81
CA GLY A 52 -7.74 -4.33 2.47
C GLY A 52 -8.49 -3.45 1.49
N SER A 53 -9.31 -2.55 2.02
CA SER A 53 -9.92 -1.49 1.21
C SER A 53 -8.87 -0.48 0.77
N PHE A 54 -9.09 0.22 -0.35
CA PHE A 54 -8.28 1.36 -0.76
C PHE A 54 -8.14 2.38 0.38
N ASN A 55 -9.23 2.65 1.11
CA ASN A 55 -9.23 3.55 2.26
C ASN A 55 -8.21 3.14 3.34
N SER A 56 -8.26 1.89 3.78
CA SER A 56 -7.38 1.37 4.82
C SER A 56 -5.91 1.28 4.39
N LEU A 57 -5.65 0.99 3.11
CA LEU A 57 -4.29 0.74 2.62
C LEU A 57 -3.57 2.01 2.16
N VAL A 58 -4.31 2.99 1.65
CA VAL A 58 -3.77 4.21 1.03
C VAL A 58 -4.13 5.45 1.84
N LEU A 59 -5.42 5.72 2.03
CA LEU A 59 -5.91 6.98 2.60
C LEU A 59 -5.63 7.13 4.10
N ASN A 60 -5.51 6.04 4.85
CA ASN A 60 -5.19 6.05 6.28
C ASN A 60 -3.80 6.65 6.61
N ASN A 61 -2.97 6.94 5.60
CA ASN A 61 -1.72 7.68 5.81
C ASN A 61 -1.93 9.21 5.85
N PHE A 62 -3.14 9.68 5.54
CA PHE A 62 -3.49 11.08 5.33
C PHE A 62 -4.66 11.54 6.22
N ASP A 63 -4.96 10.86 7.32
CA ASP A 63 -6.10 11.19 8.19
C ASP A 63 -6.09 12.63 8.72
N ASN A 64 -4.89 13.22 8.84
CA ASN A 64 -4.68 14.61 9.27
C ASN A 64 -4.38 15.56 8.11
N SER A 65 -4.66 15.16 6.88
CA SER A 65 -4.34 15.91 5.66
C SER A 65 -5.59 16.02 4.79
N LYS A 66 -5.77 17.20 4.18
CA LYS A 66 -6.89 17.44 3.27
C LYS A 66 -6.38 17.38 1.84
N ILE A 67 -7.03 16.58 0.99
CA ILE A 67 -6.77 16.60 -0.45
C ILE A 67 -7.32 17.92 -1.03
N VAL A 68 -6.49 18.67 -1.74
CA VAL A 68 -6.82 20.03 -2.23
C VAL A 68 -6.85 20.13 -3.75
N SER A 69 -6.15 19.24 -4.44
CA SER A 69 -6.19 19.18 -5.90
C SER A 69 -5.91 17.76 -6.39
N VAL A 70 -6.32 17.51 -7.62
CA VAL A 70 -6.02 16.29 -8.34
C VAL A 70 -5.54 16.61 -9.75
N MET A 71 -4.53 15.86 -10.20
CA MET A 71 -4.08 15.84 -11.59
C MET A 71 -4.38 14.47 -12.18
N LEU A 72 -5.02 14.44 -13.34
CA LEU A 72 -5.24 13.24 -14.13
C LEU A 72 -4.45 13.34 -15.42
N VAL A 73 -3.77 12.25 -15.77
CA VAL A 73 -3.04 12.08 -17.01
C VAL A 73 -3.60 10.86 -17.72
N LYS A 74 -4.02 11.03 -18.97
CA LYS A 74 -4.35 9.91 -19.87
C LYS A 74 -3.21 9.75 -20.85
N ASN A 75 -2.49 8.63 -20.75
CA ASN A 75 -1.48 8.26 -21.73
C ASN A 75 -2.16 7.47 -22.86
N THR A 76 -1.92 7.90 -24.09
CA THR A 76 -2.39 7.22 -25.31
C THR A 76 -1.18 6.63 -26.03
N ASP A 77 -1.30 5.41 -26.55
CA ASP A 77 -0.21 4.77 -27.28
C ASP A 77 0.36 5.67 -28.40
N ASN A 78 1.69 5.78 -28.43
CA ASN A 78 2.51 6.36 -29.51
C ASN A 78 2.70 7.88 -29.60
N THR A 79 2.24 8.68 -28.65
CA THR A 79 2.62 10.10 -28.58
C THR A 79 3.15 10.45 -27.20
N LYS A 80 4.19 11.30 -27.14
CA LYS A 80 4.61 11.95 -25.88
C LYS A 80 3.53 12.90 -25.32
N ASP A 81 2.41 13.03 -26.02
CA ASP A 81 1.29 13.90 -25.74
C ASP A 81 0.24 13.12 -24.95
N GLY A 82 0.42 13.05 -23.63
CA GLY A 82 -0.65 12.66 -22.71
C GLY A 82 -1.60 13.83 -22.47
N ILE A 83 -2.90 13.55 -22.30
CA ILE A 83 -3.85 14.59 -21.88
C ILE A 83 -3.66 14.77 -20.38
N ILE A 84 -3.11 15.93 -19.97
CA ILE A 84 -2.89 16.28 -18.57
C ILE A 84 -3.91 17.34 -18.19
N LYS A 85 -4.73 17.06 -17.19
CA LYS A 85 -5.69 18.01 -16.63
C LYS A 85 -5.61 18.03 -15.11
N SER A 86 -5.76 19.21 -14.53
CA SER A 86 -5.73 19.38 -13.07
C SER A 86 -6.95 20.16 -12.61
N THR A 87 -7.48 19.80 -11.45
CA THR A 87 -8.62 20.50 -10.85
C THR A 87 -8.47 20.60 -9.33
N ASN A 88 -9.00 21.68 -8.77
CA ASN A 88 -9.21 21.87 -7.34
C ASN A 88 -10.72 21.79 -6.97
N ASP A 89 -11.57 21.42 -7.92
CA ASP A 89 -13.00 21.26 -7.69
C ASP A 89 -13.25 20.12 -6.69
N THR A 90 -13.85 20.49 -5.55
CA THR A 90 -14.05 19.57 -4.43
C THR A 90 -14.99 18.43 -4.79
N LYS A 91 -15.98 18.67 -5.66
CA LYS A 91 -16.92 17.63 -6.09
C LYS A 91 -16.20 16.56 -6.91
N THR A 92 -15.46 16.97 -7.94
CA THR A 92 -14.68 16.06 -8.81
C THR A 92 -13.68 15.24 -8.01
N ILE A 93 -12.97 15.87 -7.07
CA ILE A 93 -12.02 15.20 -6.16
C ILE A 93 -12.74 14.13 -5.32
N ASN A 94 -13.87 14.49 -4.69
CA ASN A 94 -14.62 13.59 -3.84
C ASN A 94 -15.24 12.42 -4.61
N ASP A 95 -15.74 12.67 -5.82
CA ASP A 95 -16.30 11.64 -6.70
C ASP A 95 -15.22 10.62 -7.09
N LEU A 96 -14.03 11.09 -7.46
CA LEU A 96 -12.90 10.22 -7.78
C LEU A 96 -12.38 9.42 -6.58
N ILE A 97 -12.27 10.06 -5.41
CA ILE A 97 -11.90 9.36 -4.16
C ILE A 97 -12.96 8.31 -3.81
N SER A 98 -14.24 8.63 -3.94
CA SER A 98 -15.34 7.71 -3.63
C SER A 98 -15.32 6.51 -4.58
N TYR A 99 -15.07 6.76 -5.86
CA TYR A 99 -14.87 5.71 -6.86
C TYR A 99 -13.69 4.80 -6.50
N LEU A 100 -12.57 5.33 -6.03
CA LEU A 100 -11.42 4.51 -5.62
C LEU A 100 -11.67 3.74 -4.32
N LYS A 101 -12.41 4.33 -3.37
CA LYS A 101 -12.73 3.72 -2.06
C LYS A 101 -13.54 2.43 -2.17
N GLN A 102 -14.28 2.23 -3.26
CA GLN A 102 -15.05 1.01 -3.46
C GLN A 102 -14.17 -0.24 -3.68
N PHE A 103 -12.91 -0.06 -4.06
CA PHE A 103 -12.03 -1.17 -4.38
C PHE A 103 -11.41 -1.82 -3.14
N LYS A 104 -11.45 -3.16 -3.14
CA LYS A 104 -10.64 -4.03 -2.29
C LYS A 104 -9.39 -4.40 -3.08
N LEU A 105 -8.25 -4.23 -2.43
CA LEU A 105 -6.93 -4.42 -3.02
C LEU A 105 -6.19 -5.54 -2.30
N VAL A 106 -5.42 -6.30 -3.07
CA VAL A 106 -4.42 -7.24 -2.58
C VAL A 106 -3.06 -6.81 -3.12
N GLN A 107 -2.08 -6.63 -2.24
CA GLN A 107 -0.71 -6.30 -2.68
C GLN A 107 -0.19 -7.40 -3.62
N TYR A 108 0.34 -6.98 -4.76
CA TYR A 108 0.80 -7.87 -5.82
C TYR A 108 2.28 -7.61 -6.09
N ASN A 109 3.13 -8.62 -5.87
CA ASN A 109 4.57 -8.50 -6.10
C ASN A 109 5.03 -9.20 -7.40
N GLY A 110 4.09 -9.66 -8.22
CA GLY A 110 4.39 -10.34 -9.49
C GLY A 110 4.52 -9.35 -10.66
N LYS A 111 4.89 -9.88 -11.83
CA LYS A 111 4.78 -9.14 -13.09
C LYS A 111 3.33 -9.21 -13.58
N TYR A 112 2.81 -8.14 -14.15
CA TYR A 112 1.53 -8.15 -14.87
C TYR A 112 1.80 -7.87 -16.35
N SER A 113 1.01 -8.49 -17.23
CA SER A 113 1.04 -8.19 -18.66
C SER A 113 0.22 -6.92 -18.91
N SER A 114 0.84 -5.87 -19.45
CA SER A 114 0.09 -4.72 -19.96
C SER A 114 -0.44 -5.10 -21.35
N THR A 115 -1.73 -5.41 -21.43
CA THR A 115 -2.44 -5.64 -22.70
C THR A 115 -3.31 -4.45 -23.13
N ASN A 116 -3.33 -3.37 -22.35
CA ASN A 116 -4.16 -2.20 -22.62
C ASN A 116 -3.33 -1.03 -23.17
N ASN A 117 -3.86 -0.41 -24.22
CA ASN A 117 -3.28 0.72 -24.96
C ASN A 117 -3.48 2.09 -24.28
N TYR A 118 -4.06 2.10 -23.07
CA TYR A 118 -4.34 3.31 -22.30
C TYR A 118 -3.98 3.07 -20.84
N SER A 119 -3.09 3.92 -20.31
CA SER A 119 -2.79 3.99 -18.87
C SER A 119 -3.20 5.36 -18.34
N TYR A 120 -3.74 5.41 -17.13
CA TYR A 120 -4.05 6.67 -16.45
C TYR A 120 -3.12 6.87 -15.28
N ASP A 121 -2.61 8.07 -15.08
CA ASP A 121 -1.96 8.47 -13.84
C ASP A 121 -2.85 9.48 -13.11
N ILE A 122 -3.12 9.23 -11.83
CA ILE A 122 -3.92 10.07 -10.95
C ILE A 122 -3.03 10.52 -9.81
N VAL A 123 -2.89 11.82 -9.60
CA VAL A 123 -2.08 12.38 -8.52
C VAL A 123 -2.95 13.28 -7.65
N PHE A 124 -3.18 12.87 -6.41
CA PHE A 124 -3.82 13.70 -5.39
C PHE A 124 -2.75 14.47 -4.61
N TYR A 125 -2.92 15.78 -4.53
CA TYR A 125 -2.08 16.65 -3.69
C TYR A 125 -2.85 17.02 -2.43
N THR A 126 -2.15 17.05 -1.29
CA THR A 126 -2.75 17.49 -0.03
C THR A 126 -2.38 18.94 0.29
N ASN A 127 -3.02 19.50 1.32
CA ASN A 127 -2.70 20.81 1.86
C ASN A 127 -1.33 20.88 2.55
N LYS A 128 -0.66 19.73 2.76
CA LYS A 128 0.68 19.68 3.35
C LYS A 128 1.73 19.57 2.25
N LYS A 129 2.83 20.28 2.44
CA LYS A 129 3.98 20.22 1.53
C LYS A 129 4.54 18.80 1.49
N ASP A 130 4.93 18.36 0.29
CA ASP A 130 5.56 17.06 0.02
C ASP A 130 4.67 15.83 0.27
N GLU A 131 3.38 16.03 0.56
CA GLU A 131 2.40 14.97 0.69
C GLU A 131 1.57 14.78 -0.58
N ARG A 132 1.56 13.56 -1.12
CA ARG A 132 0.79 13.21 -2.31
C ARG A 132 0.51 11.72 -2.41
N ILE A 133 -0.54 11.39 -3.14
CA ILE A 133 -0.89 10.03 -3.55
C ILE A 133 -0.82 9.99 -5.07
N GLY A 134 0.13 9.23 -5.61
CA GLY A 134 0.18 8.88 -7.03
C GLY A 134 -0.44 7.50 -7.25
N ILE A 135 -1.27 7.37 -8.26
CA ILE A 135 -1.90 6.11 -8.65
C ILE A 135 -1.70 5.96 -10.16
N SER A 136 -0.97 4.93 -10.57
CA SER A 136 -0.87 4.55 -11.97
C SER A 136 -1.82 3.38 -12.22
N VAL A 137 -2.72 3.55 -13.18
CA VAL A 137 -3.66 2.52 -13.64
C VAL A 137 -2.99 1.77 -14.79
N THR A 138 -2.39 0.63 -14.46
CA THR A 138 -1.69 -0.20 -15.44
C THR A 138 -2.67 -0.90 -16.40
N ASN A 139 -3.80 -1.38 -15.87
CA ASN A 139 -4.91 -1.95 -16.64
C ASN A 139 -6.20 -1.94 -15.78
N ASP A 140 -7.24 -2.64 -16.23
CA ASP A 140 -8.53 -2.69 -15.53
C ASP A 140 -8.48 -3.40 -14.16
N LYS A 141 -7.47 -4.22 -13.86
CA LYS A 141 -7.36 -5.03 -12.64
C LYS A 141 -6.21 -4.65 -11.72
N TYR A 142 -5.24 -3.90 -12.21
CA TYR A 142 -4.00 -3.63 -11.50
C TYR A 142 -3.74 -2.13 -11.44
N ILE A 143 -3.32 -1.68 -10.25
CA ILE A 143 -2.90 -0.30 -10.00
C ILE A 143 -1.57 -0.30 -9.24
N ASP A 144 -0.73 0.68 -9.53
CA ASP A 144 0.44 1.00 -8.73
C ASP A 144 0.16 2.26 -7.91
N VAL A 145 0.50 2.24 -6.63
CA VAL A 145 0.24 3.36 -5.72
C VAL A 145 1.54 3.81 -5.08
N ALA A 146 1.87 5.07 -5.33
CA ALA A 146 2.93 5.82 -4.67
C ALA A 146 2.33 6.69 -3.56
N VAL A 147 2.77 6.53 -2.33
CA VAL A 147 2.36 7.34 -1.17
C VAL A 147 3.58 8.06 -0.64
N ASN A 148 3.50 9.39 -0.63
CA ASN A 148 4.42 10.27 0.08
C ASN A 148 3.61 10.97 1.18
N ALA A 149 3.92 10.70 2.45
CA ALA A 149 3.21 11.27 3.60
C ALA A 149 4.19 11.66 4.72
N ALA A 150 3.93 12.74 5.44
CA ALA A 150 4.72 13.12 6.61
C ALA A 150 3.95 12.72 7.87
N LYS A 151 4.45 11.73 8.62
CA LYS A 151 3.86 11.34 9.91
C LYS A 151 4.61 12.00 11.06
N THR A 152 3.84 12.63 11.93
CA THR A 152 4.30 13.11 13.22
C THR A 152 3.82 12.15 14.30
N TYR A 153 4.74 11.58 15.07
CA TYR A 153 4.43 10.78 16.24
C TYR A 153 4.67 11.63 17.49
N HIS A 154 3.64 11.80 18.30
CA HIS A 154 3.73 12.49 19.58
C HIS A 154 4.10 11.48 20.67
N LEU A 155 5.34 11.52 21.15
CA LEU A 155 5.84 10.70 22.26
C LEU A 155 6.13 11.60 23.45
N PHE A 156 5.13 11.72 24.33
CA PHE A 156 5.16 12.54 25.55
C PHE A 156 5.59 14.00 25.30
N PHE A 157 6.89 14.29 25.40
CA PHE A 157 7.47 15.63 25.27
C PHE A 157 8.21 15.86 23.93
N PHE A 158 8.23 14.88 23.03
CA PHE A 158 8.94 14.98 21.76
C PHE A 158 8.04 14.63 20.57
N ASN A 159 8.20 15.38 19.50
CA ASN A 159 7.60 15.10 18.20
C ASN A 159 8.66 14.40 17.34
N TRP A 160 8.38 13.16 16.94
CA TRP A 160 9.18 12.46 15.94
C TRP A 160 8.55 12.67 14.56
N TYR A 161 9.32 13.17 13.61
CA TYR A 161 8.90 13.30 12.21
C TYR A 161 9.45 12.14 11.38
N ASN A 162 8.58 11.46 10.65
CA ASN A 162 8.97 10.39 9.74
C ASN A 162 8.28 10.55 8.39
N ASN A 163 9.07 10.51 7.32
CA ASN A 163 8.54 10.55 5.96
C ASN A 163 8.25 9.12 5.50
N ILE A 164 7.00 8.86 5.13
CA ILE A 164 6.60 7.61 4.51
C ILE A 164 6.65 7.82 3.01
N ASN A 165 7.63 7.19 2.37
CA ASN A 165 7.66 7.01 0.92
C ASN A 165 7.46 5.52 0.65
N SER A 166 6.36 5.17 -0.02
CA SER A 166 6.09 3.79 -0.39
C SER A 166 5.55 3.70 -1.80
N TYR A 167 6.01 2.68 -2.53
CA TYR A 167 5.50 2.32 -3.84
C TYR A 167 5.05 0.87 -3.79
N LYS A 168 3.78 0.62 -4.09
CA LYS A 168 3.18 -0.72 -4.01
C LYS A 168 2.23 -0.97 -5.15
N SER A 169 2.35 -2.14 -5.75
CA SER A 169 1.42 -2.63 -6.76
C SER A 169 0.29 -3.41 -6.08
N TYR A 170 -0.92 -3.24 -6.59
CA TYR A 170 -2.12 -3.86 -6.06
C TYR A 170 -2.97 -4.45 -7.18
N LYS A 171 -3.56 -5.61 -6.89
CA LYS A 171 -4.65 -6.21 -7.68
C LYS A 171 -5.98 -5.86 -7.06
N ILE A 172 -6.92 -5.40 -7.88
CA ILE A 172 -8.32 -5.20 -7.51
C ILE A 172 -9.02 -6.56 -7.49
N VAL A 173 -9.66 -6.91 -6.37
CA VAL A 173 -10.25 -8.25 -6.17
C VAL A 173 -11.77 -8.27 -6.19
N ASN A 174 -12.43 -7.12 -6.06
CA ASN A 174 -13.90 -7.02 -6.01
C ASN A 174 -14.49 -6.21 -7.18
N GLY A 175 -13.76 -6.09 -8.29
CA GLY A 175 -14.19 -5.30 -9.43
C GLY A 175 -13.07 -5.06 -10.42
N LYS A 176 -13.23 -4.03 -11.26
CA LYS A 176 -12.24 -3.54 -12.20
C LYS A 176 -12.40 -2.03 -12.39
N ILE A 177 -11.34 -1.36 -12.81
CA ILE A 177 -11.39 0.04 -13.21
C ILE A 177 -12.17 0.15 -14.52
N ASN A 178 -13.16 1.04 -14.50
CA ASN A 178 -13.88 1.50 -15.66
C ASN A 178 -13.16 2.73 -16.27
N SER A 179 -12.57 2.55 -17.45
CA SER A 179 -11.90 3.64 -18.19
C SER A 179 -12.88 4.74 -18.60
N HIS A 180 -14.16 4.42 -18.91
CA HIS A 180 -15.16 5.42 -19.25
C HIS A 180 -15.45 6.38 -18.09
N PHE A 181 -15.39 5.89 -16.85
CA PHE A 181 -15.51 6.77 -15.69
C PHE A 181 -14.34 7.75 -15.62
N LEU A 182 -13.11 7.26 -15.83
CA LEU A 182 -11.91 8.11 -15.83
C LEU A 182 -11.91 9.11 -16.98
N ASP A 183 -12.36 8.71 -18.17
CA ASP A 183 -12.58 9.61 -19.31
C ASP A 183 -13.61 10.69 -18.97
N SER A 184 -14.76 10.31 -18.41
CA SER A 184 -15.79 11.28 -18.02
C SER A 184 -15.29 12.27 -16.97
N VAL A 185 -14.46 11.84 -16.03
CA VAL A 185 -13.83 12.74 -15.05
C VAL A 185 -12.86 13.68 -15.77
N LEU A 186 -11.99 13.15 -16.64
CA LEU A 186 -11.02 13.94 -17.40
C LEU A 186 -11.71 15.01 -18.26
N ASP A 187 -12.77 14.64 -18.97
CA ASP A 187 -13.53 15.54 -19.85
C ASP A 187 -14.30 16.61 -19.06
N SER A 188 -14.67 16.33 -17.81
CA SER A 188 -15.33 17.30 -16.94
C SER A 188 -14.40 18.40 -16.43
N ILE A 189 -13.08 18.15 -16.44
CA ILE A 189 -12.09 19.15 -16.03
C ILE A 189 -11.90 20.12 -17.20
N LYS A 190 -12.22 21.39 -16.94
CA LYS A 190 -11.98 22.48 -17.89
C LYS A 190 -10.48 22.78 -17.98
N ASP A 191 -10.05 23.19 -19.17
CA ASP A 191 -8.69 23.66 -19.43
C ASP A 191 -8.40 25.00 -18.71
#